data_AF-A0A7M3XZY8-F1
#
_entry.id   AF-A0A7M3XZY8-F1
#
_cell.length_a   1.000
_cell.length_b   1.000
_cell.length_c   1.000
_cell.angle_alpha   90.00
_cell.angle_beta   90.00
_cell.angle_gamma   90.00
#
_symmetry.space_group_name_H-M   'P 1'
#
loop_
_entity.id
_entity.type
_entity.pdbx_description
1 polymer ?
#
loop_
_entity_poly.entity_id
_entity_poly.type
_entity_poly.pdbx_seq_one_letter_code
_entity_poly.pdbx_strand_id
1 'polypeptide(L)'
;VAFAPGWWGGDALEPLSSLVLRGHVAWIVLPLTLMAVPIIAREVGRKAKATSSTPLWRRIPVQAHLIHLGLLLLLVGHVFTTTLVDRGDPIHRVTMLQDEAVVVDGLSYTFTDLQLVPEEDLRVGDGGIFATIEVHDSDRHIGTVEPGMVRFDASGFPRSEVDVLRRWSGDVVFIFDYSQADTLMPQTLNEGTDGVDAVRITVYRLPQSHLVWLGWGLMLLGMAALGLRQVGPTAPSSSAA
;
A
#
# COMPACT_ATOMS: atom_id res chain seq x y z
N VAL A 1 31.07 -11.90 -0.61
CA VAL A 1 29.72 -12.30 -0.14
C VAL A 1 29.04 -11.23 0.73
N ALA A 2 29.73 -10.17 1.19
CA ALA A 2 29.21 -9.30 2.25
C ALA A 2 28.07 -8.31 1.90
N PHE A 3 27.72 -8.11 0.62
CA PHE A 3 26.56 -7.30 0.23
C PHE A 3 25.86 -7.96 -0.94
N ALA A 4 24.69 -8.53 -0.68
CA ALA A 4 23.88 -9.19 -1.70
C ALA A 4 22.57 -8.41 -1.90
N PRO A 5 22.61 -7.24 -2.57
CA PRO A 5 21.49 -6.30 -2.64
C PRO A 5 20.17 -6.96 -3.06
N GLY A 6 20.20 -7.94 -3.96
CA GLY A 6 19.03 -8.67 -4.44
C GLY A 6 18.33 -9.59 -3.42
N TRP A 7 18.89 -9.86 -2.23
CA TRP A 7 18.27 -10.77 -1.25
C TRP A 7 16.92 -10.30 -0.70
N TRP A 8 16.64 -9.00 -0.77
CA TRP A 8 15.41 -8.43 -0.25
C TRP A 8 14.23 -8.50 -1.22
N GLY A 9 14.45 -8.99 -2.45
CA GLY A 9 13.42 -9.08 -3.49
C GLY A 9 12.92 -7.72 -3.99
N GLY A 10 11.78 -7.73 -4.69
CA GLY A 10 11.26 -6.54 -5.36
C GLY A 10 12.30 -5.96 -6.33
N ASP A 11 12.40 -4.64 -6.35
CA ASP A 11 13.27 -3.89 -7.25
C ASP A 11 14.63 -3.60 -6.61
N ALA A 12 15.12 -4.52 -5.77
CA ALA A 12 16.36 -4.34 -5.03
C ALA A 12 17.60 -4.16 -5.93
N LEU A 13 17.54 -4.68 -7.16
CA LEU A 13 18.59 -4.53 -8.15
C LEU A 13 18.46 -3.26 -8.99
N GLU A 14 17.35 -2.52 -8.88
CA GLU A 14 17.16 -1.28 -9.62
C GLU A 14 17.97 -0.12 -9.01
N PRO A 15 18.50 0.79 -9.85
CA PRO A 15 19.30 1.91 -9.41
C PRO A 15 18.43 2.94 -8.70
N LEU A 16 18.79 3.29 -7.48
CA LEU A 16 18.28 4.48 -6.80
C LEU A 16 19.03 5.74 -7.27
N SER A 17 20.30 5.59 -7.61
CA SER A 17 21.17 6.60 -8.20
C SER A 17 22.21 5.93 -9.10
N SER A 18 23.06 6.73 -9.76
CA SER A 18 24.15 6.21 -10.61
C SER A 18 25.14 5.29 -9.88
N LEU A 19 25.19 5.33 -8.55
CA LEU A 19 26.16 4.58 -7.74
C LEU A 19 25.52 3.65 -6.70
N VAL A 20 24.21 3.74 -6.47
CA VAL A 20 23.53 3.05 -5.36
C VAL A 20 22.29 2.34 -5.88
N LEU A 21 22.24 1.02 -5.70
CA LEU A 21 21.00 0.25 -5.89
C LEU A 21 20.08 0.39 -4.68
N ARG A 22 18.77 0.28 -4.91
CA ARG A 22 17.75 0.28 -3.85
C ARG A 22 18.03 -0.76 -2.76
N GLY A 23 18.48 -1.95 -3.16
CA GLY A 23 18.86 -3.03 -2.26
C GLY A 23 20.01 -2.67 -1.29
N HIS A 24 20.91 -1.75 -1.65
CA HIS A 24 21.96 -1.30 -0.73
C HIS A 24 21.38 -0.52 0.45
N VAL A 25 20.40 0.35 0.19
CA VAL A 25 19.70 1.09 1.24
C VAL A 25 18.96 0.12 2.17
N ALA A 26 18.25 -0.84 1.58
CA ALA A 26 17.58 -1.89 2.34
C ALA A 26 18.56 -2.69 3.22
N TRP A 27 19.75 -3.03 2.71
CA TRP A 27 20.79 -3.71 3.47
C TRP A 27 21.36 -2.92 4.65
N ILE A 28 21.35 -1.59 4.59
CA ILE A 28 21.81 -0.75 5.69
C ILE A 28 20.71 -0.61 6.74
N VAL A 29 19.48 -0.36 6.30
CA VAL A 29 18.36 -0.02 7.19
C VAL A 29 17.72 -1.26 7.82
N LEU A 30 17.43 -2.31 7.03
CA LEU A 30 16.66 -3.47 7.50
C LEU A 30 17.34 -4.24 8.62
N PRO A 31 18.63 -4.58 8.59
CA PRO A 31 19.25 -5.33 9.69
C PRO A 31 19.16 -4.59 11.03
N LEU A 32 19.35 -3.26 11.01
CA LEU A 32 19.27 -2.42 12.21
C LEU A 32 17.84 -2.38 12.77
N THR A 33 16.85 -2.16 11.90
CA THR A 33 15.44 -2.06 12.31
C THR A 33 14.88 -3.41 12.73
N LEU A 34 15.16 -4.47 11.99
CA LEU A 34 14.75 -5.84 12.31
C LEU A 34 15.34 -6.33 13.64
N MET A 35 16.58 -5.95 13.97
CA MET A 35 17.17 -6.25 15.27
C MET A 35 16.48 -5.48 16.40
N ALA A 36 16.08 -4.23 16.16
CA ALA A 36 15.41 -3.40 17.17
C ALA A 36 13.98 -3.86 17.49
N VAL A 37 13.23 -4.39 16.51
CA VAL A 37 11.84 -4.85 16.70
C VAL A 37 11.67 -5.82 17.88
N PRO A 38 12.37 -6.96 17.97
CA PRO A 38 12.20 -7.91 19.08
C PRO A 38 12.64 -7.32 20.43
N ILE A 39 13.63 -6.44 20.44
CA ILE A 39 14.11 -5.77 21.66
C ILE A 39 12.99 -4.89 22.24
N ILE A 40 12.39 -4.04 21.41
CA ILE A 40 11.29 -3.16 21.85
C ILE A 40 10.01 -3.97 22.14
N ALA A 41 9.69 -4.98 21.35
CA ALA A 41 8.54 -5.85 21.60
C ALA A 41 8.63 -6.56 22.96
N ARG A 42 9.82 -7.07 23.32
CA ARG A 42 10.06 -7.67 24.64
C ARG A 42 9.88 -6.64 25.75
N GLU A 43 10.30 -5.40 25.52
CA GLU A 43 10.17 -4.32 26.50
C GLU A 43 8.70 -3.91 26.73
N VAL A 44 7.90 -3.83 25.67
CA VAL A 44 6.44 -3.67 25.76
C VAL A 44 5.84 -4.76 26.64
N GLY A 45 6.17 -6.03 26.36
CA GLY A 45 5.70 -7.18 27.13
C GLY A 45 6.14 -7.15 28.60
N ARG A 46 7.39 -6.77 28.88
CA ARG A 46 7.92 -6.65 30.24
C ARG A 46 7.20 -5.57 31.03
N LYS A 47 6.97 -4.39 30.44
CA LYS A 47 6.26 -3.28 31.09
C LYS A 47 4.77 -3.54 31.25
N ALA A 48 4.18 -4.33 30.35
CA ALA A 48 2.81 -4.80 30.50
C ALA A 48 2.69 -5.79 31.69
N LYS A 49 3.59 -6.76 31.80
CA LYS A 49 3.56 -7.77 32.88
C LYS A 49 3.99 -7.26 34.25
N ALA A 50 4.61 -6.09 34.34
CA ALA A 50 5.01 -5.51 35.61
C ALA A 50 3.81 -5.34 36.55
N THR A 51 3.93 -5.84 37.79
CA THR A 51 2.92 -5.66 38.82
C THR A 51 2.82 -4.17 39.15
N SER A 52 1.65 -3.57 38.94
CA SER A 52 1.40 -2.16 39.22
C SER A 52 -0.08 -1.95 39.44
N SER A 53 -0.41 -1.07 40.38
CA SER A 53 -1.77 -0.62 40.70
C SER A 53 -2.42 0.18 39.58
N THR A 54 -1.64 0.67 38.61
CA THR A 54 -2.16 1.40 37.45
C THR A 54 -2.59 0.44 36.34
N PRO A 55 -3.76 0.66 35.71
CA PRO A 55 -4.20 -0.15 34.57
C PRO A 55 -3.24 0.04 33.39
N LEU A 56 -3.04 -1.01 32.59
CA LEU A 56 -2.11 -1.07 31.45
C LEU A 56 -2.22 0.16 30.54
N TRP A 57 -3.45 0.53 30.22
CA TRP A 57 -3.81 1.65 29.36
C TRP A 57 -3.46 3.03 29.90
N ARG A 58 -3.04 3.16 31.17
CA ARG A 58 -2.59 4.42 31.79
C ARG A 58 -1.08 4.44 32.07
N ARG A 59 -0.36 3.36 31.76
CA ARG A 59 1.08 3.23 31.98
C ARG A 59 1.84 3.89 30.83
N ILE A 60 2.37 5.09 31.08
CA ILE A 60 3.22 5.82 30.12
C ILE A 60 4.34 4.94 29.54
N PRO A 61 5.05 4.11 30.34
CA PRO A 61 6.10 3.27 29.77
C PRO A 61 5.58 2.25 28.75
N VAL A 62 4.38 1.69 28.95
CA VAL A 62 3.79 0.73 27.99
C VAL A 62 3.41 1.46 26.71
N GLN A 63 2.74 2.61 26.83
CA GLN A 63 2.31 3.43 25.69
C GLN A 63 3.49 3.91 24.84
N ALA A 64 4.55 4.43 25.49
CA ALA A 64 5.73 4.92 24.79
C ALA A 64 6.42 3.81 23.99
N HIS A 65 6.65 2.64 24.60
CA HIS A 65 7.29 1.52 23.90
C HIS A 65 6.37 0.94 22.81
N LEU A 66 5.06 1.01 22.98
CA LEU A 66 4.10 0.62 21.95
C LEU A 66 4.18 1.53 20.72
N ILE A 67 4.27 2.85 20.92
CA ILE A 67 4.47 3.82 19.83
C ILE A 67 5.80 3.55 19.12
N HIS A 68 6.89 3.33 19.85
CA HIS A 68 8.20 3.02 19.25
C HIS A 68 8.19 1.68 18.51
N LEU A 69 7.50 0.67 19.02
CA LEU A 69 7.30 -0.59 18.30
C LEU A 69 6.54 -0.34 17.00
N GLY A 70 5.48 0.47 17.04
CA GLY A 70 4.74 0.87 15.85
C GLY A 70 5.61 1.58 14.82
N LEU A 71 6.47 2.51 15.25
CA LEU A 71 7.41 3.21 14.38
C LEU A 71 8.41 2.27 13.72
N LEU A 72 8.96 1.30 14.48
CA LEU A 72 9.89 0.31 13.93
C LEU A 72 9.23 -0.59 12.89
N LEU A 73 8.02 -1.09 13.17
CA LEU A 73 7.27 -1.91 12.21
C LEU A 73 6.91 -1.11 10.95
N LEU A 74 6.49 0.15 11.12
CA LEU A 74 6.22 1.05 10.00
C LEU A 74 7.47 1.24 9.15
N LEU A 75 8.63 1.49 9.76
CA LEU A 75 9.88 1.69 9.03
C LEU A 75 10.29 0.43 8.25
N VAL A 76 10.13 -0.77 8.84
CA VAL A 76 10.37 -2.03 8.12
C VAL A 76 9.45 -2.14 6.92
N GLY A 77 8.14 -1.97 7.11
CA GLY A 77 7.15 -2.01 6.01
C GLY A 77 7.40 -0.94 4.96
N HIS A 78 7.84 0.25 5.36
CA HIS A 78 8.18 1.36 4.45
C HIS A 78 9.35 0.98 3.54
N VAL A 79 10.43 0.41 4.07
CA VAL A 79 11.55 -0.05 3.23
C VAL A 79 11.06 -1.03 2.16
N PHE A 80 10.20 -1.99 2.53
CA PHE A 80 9.64 -2.96 1.57
C PHE A 80 8.68 -2.35 0.54
N THR A 81 7.91 -1.31 0.89
CA THR A 81 6.83 -0.79 0.03
C THR A 81 7.18 0.48 -0.75
N THR A 82 8.23 1.21 -0.37
CA THR A 82 8.62 2.46 -1.02
C THR A 82 10.09 2.49 -1.47
N THR A 83 10.99 1.80 -0.75
CA THR A 83 12.41 1.78 -1.12
C THR A 83 12.70 0.68 -2.13
N LEU A 84 12.18 -0.53 -1.86
CA LEU A 84 12.33 -1.73 -2.70
C LEU A 84 11.30 -1.84 -3.83
N VAL A 85 10.49 -0.80 -4.05
CA VAL A 85 9.55 -0.72 -5.17
C VAL A 85 9.82 0.56 -5.92
N ASP A 86 10.21 0.45 -7.19
CA ASP A 86 10.45 1.55 -8.10
C ASP A 86 9.18 1.92 -8.86
N ARG A 87 8.53 3.01 -8.44
CA ARG A 87 7.32 3.51 -9.10
C ARG A 87 7.58 4.25 -10.41
N GLY A 88 8.84 4.42 -10.80
CA GLY A 88 9.22 5.03 -12.07
C GLY A 88 9.53 4.03 -13.18
N ASP A 89 9.77 2.77 -12.82
CA ASP A 89 10.29 1.76 -13.73
C ASP A 89 9.21 1.28 -14.72
N PRO A 90 9.48 1.27 -16.04
CA PRO A 90 8.61 0.69 -17.04
C PRO A 90 8.26 -0.78 -16.83
N ILE A 91 9.05 -1.55 -16.08
CA ILE A 91 8.81 -2.99 -15.82
C ILE A 91 7.47 -3.24 -15.11
N HIS A 92 6.97 -2.27 -14.36
CA HIS A 92 5.67 -2.37 -13.69
C HIS A 92 4.50 -2.08 -14.63
N ARG A 93 4.75 -1.62 -15.87
CA ARG A 93 3.72 -1.33 -16.86
C ARG A 93 3.50 -2.57 -17.72
N VAL A 94 2.36 -3.22 -17.51
CA VAL A 94 1.99 -4.45 -18.19
C VAL A 94 0.94 -4.13 -19.24
N THR A 95 1.21 -4.47 -20.49
CA THR A 95 0.20 -4.45 -21.56
C THR A 95 -0.48 -5.81 -21.59
N MET A 96 -1.81 -5.83 -21.44
CA MET A 96 -2.65 -7.01 -21.44
C MET A 96 -3.55 -6.99 -22.68
N LEU A 97 -3.63 -8.11 -23.39
CA LEU A 97 -4.59 -8.33 -24.46
C LEU A 97 -5.87 -8.94 -23.88
N GLN A 98 -7.01 -8.66 -24.50
CA GLN A 98 -8.29 -9.20 -24.04
C GLN A 98 -8.28 -10.73 -24.06
N ASP A 99 -8.75 -11.33 -22.97
CA ASP A 99 -8.83 -12.78 -22.73
C ASP A 99 -7.48 -13.52 -22.81
N GLU A 100 -6.35 -12.80 -22.78
CA GLU A 100 -5.01 -13.38 -22.76
C GLU A 100 -4.34 -13.18 -21.39
N ALA A 101 -3.88 -14.28 -20.80
CA ALA A 101 -3.22 -14.26 -19.50
C ALA A 101 -1.75 -13.82 -19.63
N VAL A 102 -1.38 -12.73 -18.96
CA VAL A 102 0.00 -12.25 -18.88
C VAL A 102 0.58 -12.61 -17.51
N VAL A 103 1.71 -13.30 -17.49
CA VAL A 103 2.39 -13.74 -16.26
C VAL A 103 3.53 -12.78 -15.89
N VAL A 104 3.46 -12.20 -14.69
CA VAL A 104 4.52 -11.34 -14.15
C VAL A 104 4.75 -11.72 -12.68
N ASP A 105 6.01 -11.91 -12.28
CA ASP A 105 6.48 -12.40 -10.96
C ASP A 105 5.56 -13.43 -10.29
N GLY A 106 5.18 -14.46 -11.06
CA GLY A 106 4.42 -15.62 -10.57
C GLY A 106 2.91 -15.39 -10.40
N LEU A 107 2.37 -14.23 -10.77
CA LEU A 107 0.93 -14.00 -10.89
C LEU A 107 0.54 -13.87 -12.36
N SER A 108 -0.60 -14.42 -12.72
CA SER A 108 -1.23 -14.22 -14.02
C SER A 108 -2.36 -13.21 -13.90
N TYR A 109 -2.38 -12.28 -14.85
CA TYR A 109 -3.40 -11.25 -14.97
C TYR A 109 -4.10 -11.45 -16.31
N THR A 110 -5.42 -11.50 -16.30
CA THR A 110 -6.23 -11.63 -17.52
C THR A 110 -7.19 -10.45 -17.58
N PHE A 111 -7.10 -9.65 -18.62
CA PHE A 111 -8.05 -8.57 -18.90
C PHE A 111 -9.26 -9.18 -19.61
N THR A 112 -10.43 -9.13 -18.98
CA THR A 112 -11.64 -9.81 -19.48
C THR A 112 -12.62 -8.86 -20.13
N ASP A 113 -12.77 -7.65 -19.56
CA ASP A 113 -13.84 -6.73 -19.96
C ASP A 113 -13.48 -5.27 -19.69
N LEU A 114 -14.03 -4.37 -20.48
CA LEU A 114 -13.90 -2.93 -20.33
C LEU A 114 -15.30 -2.30 -20.30
N GLN A 115 -15.65 -1.67 -19.20
CA GLN A 115 -16.98 -1.10 -19.00
C GLN A 115 -16.92 0.43 -19.01
N LEU A 116 -17.84 1.03 -19.76
CA LEU A 116 -18.13 2.46 -19.68
C LEU A 116 -19.18 2.67 -18.58
N VAL A 117 -18.79 3.37 -17.52
CA VAL A 117 -19.63 3.63 -16.36
C VAL A 117 -20.17 5.07 -16.43
N PRO A 118 -21.50 5.26 -16.47
CA PRO A 118 -22.10 6.59 -16.53
C PRO A 118 -22.01 7.33 -15.19
N GLU A 119 -22.26 8.65 -15.20
CA GLU A 119 -22.23 9.52 -14.00
C GLU A 119 -23.11 8.98 -12.85
N GLU A 120 -24.27 8.42 -13.17
CA GLU A 120 -25.25 7.92 -12.19
C GLU A 120 -24.74 6.77 -11.32
N ASP A 121 -23.79 5.99 -11.83
CA ASP A 121 -23.17 4.86 -11.11
C ASP A 121 -21.85 5.25 -10.43
N LEU A 122 -21.39 6.49 -10.60
CA LEU A 122 -20.15 6.98 -10.03
C LEU A 122 -20.38 7.82 -8.78
N ARG A 123 -19.52 7.61 -7.77
CA ARG A 123 -19.51 8.47 -6.56
C ARG A 123 -19.03 9.89 -6.86
N VAL A 124 -18.17 10.03 -7.86
CA VAL A 124 -17.52 11.27 -8.29
C VAL A 124 -17.23 11.18 -9.78
N GLY A 125 -17.23 12.32 -10.47
CA GLY A 125 -17.00 12.39 -11.93
C GLY A 125 -18.29 12.26 -12.73
N ASP A 126 -18.18 12.55 -14.03
CA ASP A 126 -19.31 12.60 -14.98
C ASP A 126 -19.25 11.47 -16.03
N GLY A 127 -18.57 10.39 -15.68
CA GLY A 127 -18.40 9.18 -16.49
C GLY A 127 -17.00 8.60 -16.33
N GLY A 128 -16.83 7.30 -16.60
CA GLY A 128 -15.55 6.63 -16.46
C GLY A 128 -15.44 5.34 -17.25
N ILE A 129 -14.24 4.82 -17.37
CA ILE A 129 -13.94 3.54 -18.01
C ILE A 129 -13.21 2.67 -17.01
N PHE A 130 -13.64 1.43 -16.81
CA PHE A 130 -13.06 0.49 -15.86
C PHE A 130 -12.74 -0.83 -16.56
N ALA A 131 -11.54 -1.35 -16.33
CA ALA A 131 -11.09 -2.62 -16.87
C ALA A 131 -11.21 -3.70 -15.80
N THR A 132 -11.93 -4.78 -16.09
CA THR A 132 -12.01 -5.95 -15.24
C THR A 132 -10.80 -6.84 -15.49
N ILE A 133 -10.02 -7.09 -14.44
CA ILE A 133 -8.84 -7.95 -14.48
C ILE A 133 -9.01 -9.08 -13.48
N GLU A 134 -8.92 -10.30 -13.97
CA GLU A 134 -8.85 -11.47 -13.11
C GLU A 134 -7.40 -11.78 -12.74
N VAL A 135 -7.15 -11.95 -11.45
CA VAL A 135 -5.84 -12.27 -10.91
C VAL A 135 -5.81 -13.71 -10.45
N HIS A 136 -4.85 -14.46 -10.97
CA HIS A 136 -4.62 -15.86 -10.62
C HIS A 136 -3.21 -16.06 -10.06
N ASP A 137 -3.10 -16.95 -9.08
CA ASP A 137 -1.84 -17.48 -8.56
C ASP A 137 -1.72 -18.93 -9.02
N SER A 138 -0.85 -19.16 -10.02
CA SER A 138 -0.85 -20.41 -10.79
C SER A 138 -2.24 -20.67 -11.40
N ASP A 139 -2.94 -21.74 -11.02
CA ASP A 139 -4.29 -22.05 -11.52
C ASP A 139 -5.41 -21.57 -10.58
N ARG A 140 -5.07 -20.92 -9.46
CA ARG A 140 -6.06 -20.51 -8.45
C ARG A 140 -6.44 -19.05 -8.64
N HIS A 141 -7.72 -18.80 -8.88
CA HIS A 141 -8.29 -17.45 -8.82
C HIS A 141 -8.12 -16.87 -7.40
N ILE A 142 -7.49 -15.70 -7.30
CA ILE A 142 -7.24 -15.02 -6.01
C ILE A 142 -8.05 -13.74 -5.86
N GLY A 143 -8.61 -13.20 -6.94
CA GLY A 143 -9.55 -12.09 -6.92
C GLY A 143 -9.68 -11.41 -8.28
N THR A 144 -10.65 -10.52 -8.37
CA THR A 144 -10.90 -9.64 -9.52
C THR A 144 -10.68 -8.21 -9.07
N VAL A 145 -10.05 -7.40 -9.93
CA VAL A 145 -9.82 -5.98 -9.70
C VAL A 145 -10.33 -5.16 -10.87
N GLU A 146 -10.76 -3.93 -10.58
CA GLU A 146 -11.40 -3.02 -11.52
C GLU A 146 -10.71 -1.64 -11.52
N PRO A 147 -9.42 -1.55 -11.89
CA PRO A 147 -8.78 -0.26 -12.11
C PRO A 147 -9.42 0.46 -13.30
N GLY A 148 -9.40 1.79 -13.27
CA GLY A 148 -10.08 2.55 -14.31
C GLY A 148 -9.66 4.00 -14.37
N MET A 149 -10.49 4.79 -15.02
CA MET A 149 -10.34 6.22 -15.14
C MET A 149 -11.68 6.90 -15.04
N VAL A 150 -11.74 7.96 -14.25
CA VAL A 150 -12.92 8.79 -14.07
C VAL A 150 -12.67 10.13 -14.73
N ARG A 151 -13.60 10.55 -15.58
CA ARG A 151 -13.65 11.86 -16.18
C ARG A 151 -14.28 12.86 -15.21
N PHE A 152 -13.75 14.07 -15.20
CA PHE A 152 -14.32 15.18 -14.46
C PHE A 152 -14.57 16.29 -15.46
N ASP A 153 -15.83 16.68 -15.60
CA ASP A 153 -16.29 17.75 -16.48
C ASP A 153 -16.09 17.50 -18.00
N ALA A 154 -16.89 18.21 -18.82
CA ALA A 154 -16.91 18.06 -20.28
C ALA A 154 -15.60 18.48 -20.97
N SER A 155 -14.66 19.09 -20.24
CA SER A 155 -13.38 19.59 -20.74
C SER A 155 -12.16 18.93 -20.07
N GLY A 156 -12.38 18.06 -19.08
CA GLY A 156 -11.39 17.82 -18.05
C GLY A 156 -10.55 16.57 -18.26
N PHE A 157 -9.36 16.62 -17.68
CA PHE A 157 -8.39 15.55 -17.73
C PHE A 157 -8.89 14.32 -16.95
N PRO A 158 -8.92 13.13 -17.56
CA PRO A 158 -9.31 11.91 -16.86
C PRO A 158 -8.37 11.63 -15.68
N ARG A 159 -8.89 11.13 -14.58
CA ARG A 159 -8.09 10.72 -13.42
C ARG A 159 -8.08 9.21 -13.32
N SER A 160 -6.89 8.63 -13.13
CA SER A 160 -6.79 7.20 -12.88
C SER A 160 -7.39 6.85 -11.52
N GLU A 161 -8.31 5.89 -11.54
CA GLU A 161 -8.79 5.16 -10.38
C GLU A 161 -7.91 3.93 -10.15
N VAL A 162 -7.64 3.69 -8.88
CA VAL A 162 -6.73 2.65 -8.42
C VAL A 162 -7.56 1.58 -7.73
N ASP A 163 -7.29 0.32 -8.07
CA ASP A 163 -7.83 -0.81 -7.32
C ASP A 163 -6.71 -1.64 -6.67
N VAL A 164 -7.02 -2.29 -5.55
CA VAL A 164 -6.04 -2.95 -4.68
C VAL A 164 -6.49 -4.35 -4.30
N LEU A 165 -5.73 -5.34 -4.75
CA LEU A 165 -5.86 -6.72 -4.32
C LEU A 165 -5.09 -6.94 -3.01
N ARG A 166 -5.80 -7.20 -1.91
CA ARG A 166 -5.21 -7.45 -0.59
C ARG A 166 -4.81 -8.90 -0.43
N ARG A 167 -3.54 -9.18 -0.17
CA ARG A 167 -3.04 -10.55 0.10
C ARG A 167 -2.29 -10.59 1.42
N TRP A 168 -2.18 -11.77 2.01
CA TRP A 168 -1.44 -11.94 3.26
C TRP A 168 0.05 -11.59 3.15
N SER A 169 0.65 -11.78 1.97
CA SER A 169 2.05 -11.45 1.67
C SER A 169 2.30 -9.95 1.43
N GLY A 170 1.23 -9.16 1.25
CA GLY A 170 1.28 -7.75 0.85
C GLY A 170 0.18 -7.42 -0.15
N ASP A 171 -0.03 -6.15 -0.40
CA ASP A 171 -1.05 -5.67 -1.33
C ASP A 171 -0.48 -5.58 -2.76
N VAL A 172 -1.34 -5.78 -3.75
CA VAL A 172 -1.04 -5.54 -5.17
C VAL A 172 -1.92 -4.40 -5.65
N VAL A 173 -1.30 -3.35 -6.18
CA VAL A 173 -1.97 -2.11 -6.57
C VAL A 173 -2.00 -2.03 -8.09
N PHE A 174 -3.19 -1.84 -8.65
CA PHE A 174 -3.42 -1.72 -10.08
C PHE A 174 -3.81 -0.28 -10.40
N ILE A 175 -3.08 0.33 -11.33
CA ILE A 175 -3.28 1.71 -11.74
C ILE A 175 -3.45 1.73 -13.25
N PHE A 176 -4.57 2.25 -13.72
CA PHE A 176 -4.79 2.43 -15.15
C PHE A 176 -3.86 3.54 -15.69
N ASP A 177 -3.18 3.30 -16.82
CA ASP A 177 -2.23 4.28 -17.35
C ASP A 177 -2.93 5.49 -17.99
N TYR A 178 -2.75 6.66 -17.39
CA TYR A 178 -3.28 7.95 -17.87
C TYR A 178 -2.89 8.28 -19.32
N SER A 179 -1.71 7.85 -19.78
CA SER A 179 -1.27 8.15 -21.16
C SER A 179 -2.09 7.41 -22.22
N GLN A 180 -2.87 6.39 -21.85
CA GLN A 180 -3.86 5.78 -22.74
C GLN A 180 -5.23 6.46 -22.67
N ALA A 181 -5.49 7.30 -21.66
CA ALA A 181 -6.78 7.96 -21.48
C ALA A 181 -7.14 8.87 -22.66
N ASP A 182 -6.14 9.56 -23.19
CA ASP A 182 -6.29 10.52 -24.30
C ASP A 182 -6.67 9.81 -25.63
N THR A 183 -6.39 8.50 -25.75
CA THR A 183 -6.73 7.70 -26.93
C THR A 183 -7.93 6.79 -26.70
N LEU A 184 -7.99 6.10 -25.57
CA LEU A 184 -9.04 5.12 -25.26
C LEU A 184 -10.38 5.79 -24.97
N MET A 185 -10.45 6.91 -24.24
CA MET A 185 -11.74 7.54 -23.96
C MET A 185 -12.46 8.02 -25.22
N PRO A 186 -11.81 8.75 -26.16
CA PRO A 186 -12.46 9.12 -27.42
C PRO A 186 -12.82 7.92 -28.29
N GLN A 187 -12.01 6.86 -28.30
CA GLN A 187 -12.30 5.63 -29.05
C GLN A 187 -13.50 4.89 -28.47
N THR A 188 -13.52 4.64 -27.17
CA THR A 188 -14.63 3.95 -26.50
C THR A 188 -15.95 4.74 -26.58
N LEU A 189 -15.89 6.08 -26.55
CA LEU A 189 -17.08 6.93 -26.71
C LEU A 189 -17.63 6.93 -28.15
N ASN A 190 -16.79 6.79 -29.17
CA ASN A 190 -17.20 6.84 -30.59
C ASN A 190 -17.49 5.47 -31.20
N GLU A 191 -16.75 4.43 -30.80
CA GLU A 191 -16.76 3.10 -31.40
C GLU A 191 -17.30 2.02 -30.44
N GLY A 192 -17.56 2.35 -29.17
CA GLY A 192 -17.98 1.41 -28.14
C GLY A 192 -16.81 0.67 -27.48
N THR A 193 -17.12 -0.26 -26.57
CA THR A 193 -16.12 -1.07 -25.84
C THR A 193 -15.57 -2.22 -26.65
N ASP A 194 -16.26 -2.62 -27.73
CA ASP A 194 -15.93 -3.76 -28.60
C ASP A 194 -14.66 -3.57 -29.46
N GLY A 195 -14.04 -2.39 -29.43
CA GLY A 195 -12.83 -2.05 -30.21
C GLY A 195 -11.53 -1.99 -29.40
N VAL A 196 -11.55 -2.29 -28.10
CA VAL A 196 -10.37 -2.19 -27.23
C VAL A 196 -9.75 -3.56 -26.97
N ASP A 197 -8.85 -3.96 -27.87
CA ASP A 197 -8.17 -5.27 -27.78
C ASP A 197 -7.07 -5.33 -26.70
N ALA A 198 -6.61 -4.17 -26.20
CA ALA A 198 -5.46 -4.09 -25.31
C ALA A 198 -5.56 -2.94 -24.31
N VAL A 199 -5.19 -3.21 -23.05
CA VAL A 199 -5.07 -2.20 -22.00
C VAL A 199 -3.66 -2.25 -21.38
N ARG A 200 -3.13 -1.08 -21.01
CA ARG A 200 -1.85 -0.97 -20.30
C ARG A 200 -2.09 -0.51 -18.88
N ILE A 201 -1.67 -1.34 -17.95
CA ILE A 201 -1.95 -1.18 -16.53
C ILE A 201 -0.64 -1.27 -15.77
N THR A 202 -0.45 -0.34 -14.84
CA THR A 202 0.71 -0.35 -13.95
C THR A 202 0.38 -1.19 -12.72
N VAL A 203 1.15 -2.24 -12.46
CA VAL A 203 0.93 -3.18 -11.37
C VAL A 203 2.09 -3.10 -10.39
N TYR A 204 1.82 -2.65 -9.16
CA TYR A 204 2.81 -2.61 -8.09
C TYR A 204 2.54 -3.71 -7.07
N ARG A 205 3.54 -4.57 -6.83
CA ARG A 205 3.55 -5.45 -5.66
C ARG A 205 4.17 -4.72 -4.48
N LEU A 206 3.42 -4.59 -3.40
CA LEU A 206 3.85 -3.95 -2.16
C LEU A 206 4.07 -5.02 -1.08
N PRO A 207 5.24 -5.69 -1.06
CA PRO A 207 5.50 -6.75 -0.09
C PRO A 207 5.42 -6.20 1.33
N GLN A 208 4.84 -6.99 2.23
CA GLN A 208 4.76 -6.65 3.67
C GLN A 208 4.06 -5.31 3.99
N SER A 209 3.15 -4.83 3.12
CA SER A 209 2.36 -3.60 3.35
C SER A 209 1.63 -3.59 4.69
N HIS A 210 1.22 -4.75 5.19
CA HIS A 210 0.59 -4.92 6.51
C HIS A 210 1.43 -4.40 7.68
N LEU A 211 2.76 -4.40 7.57
CA LEU A 211 3.64 -3.85 8.61
C LEU A 211 3.48 -2.33 8.74
N VAL A 212 3.20 -1.63 7.62
CA VAL A 212 2.89 -0.20 7.63
C VAL A 212 1.59 0.05 8.37
N TRP A 213 0.53 -0.71 8.03
CA TRP A 213 -0.78 -0.59 8.68
C TRP A 213 -0.75 -0.97 10.16
N LEU A 214 -0.08 -2.06 10.51
CA LEU A 214 0.12 -2.49 11.88
C LEU A 214 0.91 -1.44 12.68
N GLY A 215 1.98 -0.91 12.09
CA GLY A 215 2.78 0.15 12.69
C GLY A 215 1.96 1.40 12.99
N TRP A 216 1.18 1.88 12.01
CA TRP A 216 0.22 2.97 12.20
C TRP A 216 -0.78 2.68 13.31
N GLY A 217 -1.39 1.48 13.31
CA GLY A 217 -2.37 1.07 14.33
C GLY A 217 -1.79 1.10 15.75
N LEU A 218 -0.58 0.59 15.95
CA LEU A 218 0.09 0.60 17.26
C LEU A 218 0.43 2.02 17.73
N MET A 219 0.90 2.89 16.83
CA MET A 219 1.18 4.28 17.16
C MET A 219 -0.11 5.03 17.55
N LEU A 220 -1.17 4.90 16.75
CA LEU A 220 -2.46 5.52 17.04
C LEU A 220 -3.02 5.04 18.38
N LEU A 221 -2.97 3.73 18.64
CA LEU A 221 -3.44 3.15 19.90
C LEU A 221 -2.61 3.64 21.10
N GLY A 222 -1.29 3.72 20.96
CA GLY A 222 -0.41 4.25 21.99
C GLY A 222 -0.65 5.73 22.27
N MET A 223 -0.81 6.55 21.23
CA MET A 223 -1.11 7.98 21.35
C MET A 223 -2.51 8.23 21.92
N ALA A 224 -3.53 7.49 21.48
CA ALA A 224 -4.88 7.58 22.00
C ALA A 224 -4.91 7.26 23.51
N ALA A 225 -4.20 6.21 23.94
CA ALA A 225 -4.09 5.87 25.35
C ALA A 225 -3.38 6.96 26.18
N LEU A 226 -2.42 7.69 25.59
CA LEU A 226 -1.77 8.83 26.22
C LEU A 226 -2.72 10.04 26.30
N GLY A 227 -3.48 10.31 25.24
CA GLY A 227 -4.44 11.43 25.16
C GLY A 227 -5.63 11.27 26.11
N LEU A 228 -6.21 10.07 26.20
CA LEU A 228 -7.32 9.76 27.12
C LEU A 228 -6.98 9.99 28.60
N ARG A 229 -5.69 10.04 28.95
CA ARG A 229 -5.23 10.39 30.29
C ARG A 229 -5.31 11.90 30.56
N GLN A 230 -5.06 12.75 29.56
CA GLN A 230 -5.05 14.20 29.72
C GLN A 230 -6.47 14.77 29.95
N VAL A 231 -7.51 14.04 29.55
CA VAL A 231 -8.93 14.42 29.69
C VAL A 231 -9.52 13.97 31.06
N GLY A 232 -8.69 13.55 32.02
CA GLY A 232 -9.16 13.25 33.38
C GLY A 232 -9.75 14.48 34.08
N PRO A 233 -10.73 14.33 34.99
CA PRO A 233 -11.43 15.46 35.58
C PRO A 233 -10.45 16.38 36.30
N THR A 234 -10.38 17.64 35.85
CA THR A 234 -9.73 18.72 36.59
C THR A 234 -10.42 18.84 37.93
N ALA A 235 -9.77 18.40 39.01
CA ALA A 235 -10.26 18.67 40.36
C ALA A 235 -10.39 20.19 40.51
N PRO A 236 -11.54 20.72 40.95
CA PRO A 236 -11.65 22.14 41.23
C PRO A 236 -10.61 22.48 42.31
N SER A 237 -9.78 23.49 42.03
CA SER A 237 -8.82 24.00 43.00
C SER A 237 -9.58 24.44 44.26
N SER A 238 -9.42 23.70 45.36
CA SER A 238 -9.83 24.18 46.67
C SER A 238 -8.84 25.25 47.12
N SER A 239 -8.97 26.46 46.58
CA SER A 239 -8.52 27.66 47.30
C SER A 239 -9.65 28.02 48.26
N ALA A 240 -9.61 27.41 49.44
CA ALA A 240 -10.44 27.77 50.57
C ALA A 240 -9.80 28.95 51.34
N ALA A 241 -10.69 29.87 51.73
CA ALA A 241 -10.59 30.88 52.80
C ALA A 241 -9.61 32.04 52.63
#